data_AF-R7RW54-F1
#
_entry.id   AF-R7RW54-F1
#
_cell.length_a   1.000
_cell.length_b   1.000
_cell.length_c   1.000
_cell.angle_alpha   90.00
_cell.angle_beta   90.00
_cell.angle_gamma   90.00
#
_symmetry.space_group_name_H-M   'P 1'
#
loop_
_entity.id
_entity.type
_entity.pdbx_description
1 polymer ?
#
loop_
_entity_poly.entity_id
_entity_poly.type
_entity_poly.pdbx_seq_one_letter_code
_entity_poly.pdbx_strand_id
1 'polypeptide(L)'
;MSNADWGTAKKPNDHCWRLIRELEKRENAKVIYGLRPGEVCTKSSGETKITVCQRMAKALWPNCTDLVRAGQQVKTKCESLAKVYREKSKGIKETGGGLEGHEQGTEVLMEFYVPAHGPDHDTPEKYTDLWSMFTCLFYAYITSDCTLNS
;
A
#
# COMPACT_ATOMS: atom_id res chain seq x y z
N MET A 1 10.41 16.82 -18.92
CA MET A 1 9.61 16.79 -17.68
C MET A 1 10.55 16.84 -16.48
N SER A 2 10.33 17.73 -15.51
CA SER A 2 11.07 17.73 -14.23
C SER A 2 10.73 16.48 -13.39
N ASN A 3 11.50 16.20 -12.34
CA ASN A 3 11.14 15.14 -11.39
C ASN A 3 9.83 15.49 -10.71
N ALA A 4 8.89 14.53 -10.65
CA ALA A 4 7.65 14.69 -9.93
C ALA A 4 7.91 14.96 -8.45
N ASP A 5 7.24 15.98 -7.92
CA ASP A 5 7.18 16.24 -6.49
C ASP A 5 6.12 15.35 -5.86
N TRP A 6 6.54 14.50 -4.94
CA TRP A 6 5.68 13.57 -4.21
C TRP A 6 5.51 13.97 -2.74
N GLY A 7 6.06 15.13 -2.34
CA GLY A 7 6.25 15.46 -0.93
C GLY A 7 7.29 14.56 -0.27
N THR A 8 7.27 14.53 1.06
CA THR A 8 8.21 13.72 1.85
C THR A 8 7.55 12.41 2.30
N ALA A 9 8.34 11.44 2.76
CA ALA A 9 7.79 10.21 3.33
C ALA A 9 6.92 10.45 4.58
N LYS A 10 7.19 11.53 5.33
CA LYS A 10 6.41 11.94 6.52
C LYS A 10 5.19 12.79 6.17
N LYS A 11 5.26 13.55 5.07
CA LYS A 11 4.19 14.43 4.59
C LYS A 11 4.03 14.26 3.08
N PRO A 12 3.37 13.19 2.63
CA PRO A 12 3.05 12.98 1.22
C PRO A 12 2.08 14.08 0.75
N ASN A 13 2.35 14.64 -0.43
CA ASN A 13 1.50 15.66 -1.02
C ASN A 13 0.31 15.06 -1.78
N ASP A 14 -0.61 15.90 -2.25
CA ASP A 14 -1.78 15.49 -3.07
C ASP A 14 -1.41 14.62 -4.26
N HIS A 15 -0.25 14.87 -4.86
CA HIS A 15 0.21 14.12 -6.02
C HIS A 15 0.54 12.66 -5.67
N CYS A 16 1.15 12.44 -4.51
CA CYS A 16 1.37 11.10 -3.95
C CYS A 16 0.05 10.40 -3.62
N TRP A 17 -0.92 11.11 -3.03
CA TRP A 17 -2.23 10.53 -2.72
C TRP A 17 -3.04 10.14 -3.95
N ARG A 18 -2.99 10.96 -5.02
CA ARG A 18 -3.60 10.61 -6.30
C ARG A 18 -2.98 9.35 -6.90
N LEU A 19 -1.66 9.18 -6.80
CA LEU A 19 -0.99 7.96 -7.24
C LEU A 19 -1.46 6.74 -6.44
N ILE A 20 -1.60 6.85 -5.12
CA ILE A 20 -2.10 5.75 -4.28
C ILE A 20 -3.51 5.34 -4.70
N ARG A 21 -4.41 6.29 -4.96
CA ARG A 21 -5.76 5.98 -5.46
C ARG A 21 -5.74 5.27 -6.83
N GLU A 22 -4.84 5.65 -7.72
CA GLU A 22 -4.64 4.93 -8.98
C GLU A 22 -4.13 3.52 -8.74
N LEU A 23 -3.19 3.32 -7.80
CA LEU A 23 -2.67 2.00 -7.44
C LEU A 23 -3.71 1.06 -6.85
N GLU A 24 -4.69 1.60 -6.11
CA GLU A 24 -5.78 0.83 -5.49
C GLU A 24 -6.80 0.29 -6.52
N LYS A 25 -6.84 0.85 -7.74
CA LYS A 25 -7.69 0.31 -8.80
C LYS A 25 -7.27 -1.10 -9.15
N ARG A 26 -8.24 -2.01 -9.21
CA ARG A 26 -8.01 -3.46 -9.39
C ARG A 26 -7.20 -3.78 -10.65
N GLU A 27 -7.48 -3.09 -11.75
CA GLU A 27 -6.73 -3.22 -13.02
C GLU A 27 -5.24 -2.84 -12.91
N ASN A 28 -4.88 -1.92 -12.01
CA ASN A 28 -3.52 -1.50 -11.78
C ASN A 28 -2.84 -2.40 -10.73
N ALA A 29 -3.51 -2.62 -9.60
CA ALA A 29 -3.01 -3.43 -8.49
C ALA A 29 -2.61 -4.84 -8.92
N LYS A 30 -3.46 -5.51 -9.70
CA LYS A 30 -3.22 -6.89 -10.20
C LYS A 30 -1.90 -7.00 -10.97
N VAL A 31 -1.57 -5.99 -11.79
CA VAL A 31 -0.37 -6.00 -12.63
C VAL A 31 0.87 -5.57 -11.83
N ILE A 32 0.72 -4.58 -10.95
CA ILE A 32 1.84 -4.01 -10.18
C ILE A 32 2.29 -4.93 -9.04
N TYR A 33 1.34 -5.44 -8.26
CA TYR A 33 1.59 -6.23 -7.04
C TYR A 33 1.24 -7.71 -7.16
N GLY A 34 0.55 -8.11 -8.24
CA GLY A 34 0.06 -9.47 -8.42
C GLY A 34 -1.37 -9.65 -7.91
N LEU A 35 -1.87 -10.88 -8.05
CA LEU A 35 -3.19 -11.26 -7.56
C LEU A 35 -3.21 -11.34 -6.04
N ARG A 36 -4.35 -10.99 -5.44
CA ARG A 36 -4.59 -11.23 -4.01
C ARG A 36 -4.84 -12.73 -3.78
N PRO A 37 -4.57 -13.25 -2.57
CA PRO A 37 -4.96 -14.62 -2.21
C PRO A 37 -6.45 -14.85 -2.51
N GLY A 38 -6.77 -15.95 -3.19
CA GLY A 38 -8.13 -16.30 -3.59
C GLY A 38 -8.63 -15.69 -4.90
N GLU A 39 -7.86 -14.81 -5.56
CA GLU A 39 -8.25 -14.30 -6.88
C GLU A 39 -7.82 -15.24 -8.02
N VAL A 40 -8.79 -15.63 -8.85
CA VAL A 40 -8.53 -16.45 -10.04
C VAL A 40 -7.94 -15.56 -11.15
N CYS A 41 -6.82 -16.02 -11.72
CA CYS A 41 -6.20 -15.37 -12.86
C CYS A 41 -7.09 -15.53 -14.11
N THR A 42 -8.02 -14.60 -14.33
CA THR A 42 -8.58 -14.40 -15.66
C THR A 42 -7.44 -13.91 -16.56
N LYS A 43 -7.26 -14.61 -17.68
CA LYS A 43 -6.12 -14.56 -18.61
C LYS A 43 -5.43 -13.19 -18.64
N SER A 44 -4.10 -13.21 -18.51
CA SER A 44 -3.24 -12.04 -18.54
C SER A 44 -3.60 -11.16 -19.73
N SER A 45 -3.94 -9.89 -19.47
CA SER A 45 -4.22 -8.89 -20.51
C SER A 45 -2.99 -8.56 -21.38
N GLY A 46 -1.87 -9.29 -21.22
CA GLY A 46 -0.57 -8.96 -21.81
C GLY A 46 0.04 -7.65 -21.29
N GLU A 47 -0.64 -6.96 -20.36
CA GLU A 47 -0.16 -5.69 -19.82
C GLU A 47 1.08 -5.90 -18.95
N THR A 48 2.05 -5.02 -19.15
CA THR A 48 3.29 -5.00 -18.38
C THR A 48 3.18 -3.96 -17.26
N LYS A 49 4.03 -4.07 -16.23
CA LYS A 49 4.10 -3.06 -15.16
C LYS A 49 4.36 -1.65 -15.72
N ILE A 50 5.17 -1.55 -16.78
CA ILE A 50 5.51 -0.25 -17.36
C ILE A 50 4.33 0.37 -18.12
N THR A 51 3.54 -0.42 -18.86
CA THR A 51 2.33 0.10 -19.54
C THR A 51 1.28 0.57 -18.55
N VAL A 52 1.13 -0.13 -17.42
CA VAL A 52 0.26 0.30 -16.32
C VAL A 52 0.78 1.57 -15.65
N CYS A 53 2.09 1.69 -15.40
CA CYS A 53 2.66 2.93 -14.87
C CYS A 53 2.50 4.12 -15.83
N GLN A 54 2.56 3.90 -17.15
CA GLN A 54 2.28 4.93 -18.15
C GLN A 54 0.80 5.35 -18.14
N ARG A 55 -0.14 4.41 -17.98
CA ARG A 55 -1.56 4.71 -17.79
C ARG A 55 -1.79 5.57 -16.55
N MET A 56 -1.21 5.18 -15.41
CA MET A 56 -1.29 5.97 -14.18
C MET A 56 -0.64 7.35 -14.35
N ALA A 57 0.49 7.44 -15.04
CA ALA A 57 1.13 8.71 -15.36
C ALA A 57 0.21 9.63 -16.19
N LYS A 58 -0.53 9.09 -17.16
CA LYS A 58 -1.52 9.85 -17.94
C LYS A 58 -2.69 10.33 -17.07
N ALA A 59 -3.11 9.56 -16.07
CA ALA A 59 -4.14 9.98 -15.11
C ALA A 59 -3.64 11.08 -14.16
N LEU A 60 -2.36 11.05 -13.78
CA LEU A 60 -1.74 12.06 -12.93
C LEU A 60 -1.45 13.36 -13.70
N TRP A 61 -0.97 13.23 -14.93
CA TRP A 61 -0.63 14.32 -15.83
C TRP A 61 -1.28 14.11 -17.22
N PRO A 62 -2.55 14.53 -17.39
CA PRO A 62 -3.26 14.35 -18.66
C PRO A 62 -2.55 14.97 -19.87
N ASN A 63 -1.83 16.07 -19.64
CA ASN A 63 -1.10 16.81 -20.68
C ASN A 63 0.37 16.36 -20.85
N CYS A 64 0.75 15.24 -20.24
CA CYS A 64 2.13 14.75 -20.36
C CYS A 64 2.37 14.10 -21.72
N THR A 65 3.34 14.63 -22.47
CA THR A 65 3.76 14.11 -23.77
C THR A 65 4.78 12.98 -23.65
N ASP A 66 5.62 13.00 -22.62
CA ASP A 66 6.66 12.00 -22.36
C ASP A 66 6.17 10.96 -21.34
N LEU A 67 5.25 10.10 -21.79
CA LEU A 67 4.69 9.03 -20.97
C LEU A 67 5.73 8.01 -20.53
N VAL A 68 6.79 7.78 -21.32
CA VAL A 68 7.86 6.83 -20.97
C VAL A 68 8.57 7.29 -19.70
N ARG A 69 9.04 8.54 -19.68
CA ARG A 69 9.70 9.10 -18.51
C ARG A 69 8.75 9.24 -17.33
N ALA A 70 7.52 9.68 -17.56
CA ALA A 70 6.53 9.83 -16.50
C ALA A 70 6.15 8.47 -15.87
N GLY A 71 5.97 7.44 -16.69
CA GLY A 71 5.74 6.07 -16.24
C GLY A 71 6.91 5.52 -15.43
N GLN A 72 8.15 5.86 -15.78
CA GLN A 72 9.32 5.48 -15.00
C GLN A 72 9.34 6.16 -13.63
N GLN A 73 9.00 7.46 -13.55
CA GLN A 73 8.88 8.16 -12.26
C GLN A 73 7.81 7.53 -11.36
N VAL A 74 6.65 7.19 -11.94
CA VAL A 74 5.57 6.48 -11.24
C VAL A 74 6.06 5.13 -10.74
N LYS A 75 6.72 4.33 -11.58
CA LYS A 75 7.26 3.02 -11.19
C LYS A 75 8.19 3.12 -9.98
N THR A 76 9.18 4.02 -10.04
CA THR A 76 10.13 4.24 -8.94
C THR A 76 9.41 4.66 -7.66
N LYS A 77 8.37 5.51 -7.76
CA LYS A 77 7.57 5.87 -6.58
C LYS A 77 6.79 4.67 -6.02
N CYS A 78 6.18 3.85 -6.86
CA CYS A 78 5.47 2.64 -6.44
C CYS A 78 6.38 1.66 -5.69
N GLU A 79 7.60 1.46 -6.18
CA GLU A 79 8.61 0.62 -5.52
C GLU A 79 9.01 1.19 -4.15
N SER A 80 9.19 2.52 -4.06
CA SER A 80 9.49 3.18 -2.78
C SER A 80 8.34 3.04 -1.76
N LEU A 81 7.09 3.19 -2.19
CA LEU A 81 5.91 3.00 -1.34
C LEU A 81 5.80 1.55 -0.86
N ALA A 82 6.05 0.59 -1.74
CA ALA A 82 6.07 -0.83 -1.39
C ALA A 82 7.18 -1.17 -0.39
N LYS A 83 8.32 -0.48 -0.44
CA LYS A 83 9.39 -0.61 0.56
C LYS A 83 8.95 -0.05 1.91
N VAL A 84 8.41 1.17 1.95
CA VAL A 84 7.91 1.79 3.18
C VAL A 84 6.80 0.95 3.82
N TYR A 85 5.87 0.44 3.02
CA TYR A 85 4.83 -0.46 3.51
C TYR A 85 5.43 -1.73 4.13
N ARG A 86 6.39 -2.37 3.45
CA ARG A 86 7.07 -3.56 3.98
C ARG A 86 7.75 -3.28 5.31
N GLU A 87 8.51 -2.20 5.40
CA GLU A 87 9.19 -1.79 6.65
C GLU A 87 8.20 -1.54 7.78
N LYS A 88 7.12 -0.78 7.54
CA LYS A 88 6.08 -0.53 8.55
C LYS A 88 5.33 -1.81 8.93
N SER A 89 5.05 -2.68 7.96
CA SER A 89 4.39 -3.96 8.21
C SER A 89 5.25 -4.93 9.01
N LYS A 90 6.58 -4.86 8.91
CA LYS A 90 7.48 -5.64 9.78
C LYS A 90 7.31 -5.23 11.23
N GLY A 91 7.28 -3.93 11.53
CA GLY A 91 7.02 -3.44 12.88
C GLY A 91 5.66 -3.91 13.43
N ILE A 92 4.63 -3.98 12.57
CA ILE A 92 3.31 -4.55 12.92
C ILE A 92 3.40 -6.06 13.19
N LYS A 93 4.15 -6.82 12.37
CA LYS A 93 4.38 -8.26 12.58
C LYS A 93 5.17 -8.54 13.86
N GLU A 94 6.11 -7.68 14.21
CA GLU A 94 6.95 -7.79 15.41
C GLU A 94 6.15 -7.44 16.68
N THR A 95 5.30 -6.41 16.66
CA THR A 95 4.48 -5.98 17.81
C THR A 95 3.16 -6.75 17.97
N GLY A 96 2.68 -7.40 16.91
CA GLY A 96 1.50 -8.27 16.93
C GLY A 96 1.75 -9.71 17.39
N GLY A 97 2.92 -9.99 17.99
CA GLY A 97 3.29 -11.32 18.45
C GLY A 97 3.85 -12.22 17.35
N GLY A 98 4.89 -11.77 16.65
CA GLY A 98 5.77 -12.69 15.95
C GLY A 98 6.53 -13.54 16.97
N LEU A 99 5.91 -14.64 17.43
CA LEU A 99 6.67 -15.72 18.06
C LEU A 99 7.73 -16.18 17.06
N GLU A 100 8.96 -16.26 17.53
CA GLU A 100 10.16 -16.59 16.77
C GLU A 100 9.95 -17.80 15.84
N GLY A 101 9.69 -17.51 14.57
CA GLY A 101 9.85 -18.48 13.49
C GLY A 101 11.26 -18.34 12.96
N HIS A 102 12.17 -19.15 13.50
CA HIS A 102 13.54 -19.33 13.04
C HIS A 102 13.63 -19.26 11.52
N GLU A 103 14.56 -18.45 10.99
CA GLU A 103 14.86 -18.37 9.57
C GLU A 103 15.25 -19.74 9.02
N GLN A 104 14.27 -20.46 8.46
CA GLN A 104 14.48 -21.55 7.52
C GLN A 104 13.21 -21.69 6.70
N GLY A 105 13.38 -21.90 5.39
CA GLY A 105 12.38 -21.63 4.38
C GLY A 105 11.02 -22.33 4.56
N THR A 106 10.08 -21.85 3.73
CA THR A 106 8.74 -22.41 3.42
C THR A 106 7.59 -21.87 4.28
N GLU A 107 6.73 -21.09 3.63
CA GLU A 107 5.37 -20.67 4.02
C GLU A 107 5.14 -20.19 5.47
N VAL A 108 5.12 -18.87 5.66
CA VAL A 108 4.59 -18.23 6.86
C VAL A 108 3.07 -18.45 6.90
N LEU A 109 2.61 -19.42 7.69
CA LEU A 109 1.19 -19.64 7.97
C LEU A 109 0.67 -18.46 8.80
N MET A 110 -0.30 -17.72 8.26
CA MET A 110 -0.96 -16.63 8.98
C MET A 110 -1.98 -17.26 9.94
N GLU A 111 -1.73 -17.19 11.25
CA GLU A 111 -2.53 -17.89 12.27
C GLU A 111 -4.00 -17.41 12.30
N PHE A 112 -4.25 -16.15 11.94
CA PHE A 112 -5.60 -15.60 11.76
C PHE A 112 -5.56 -14.36 10.86
N TYR A 113 -6.59 -14.17 10.02
CA TYR A 113 -6.72 -13.02 9.13
C TYR A 113 -7.89 -12.14 9.57
N VAL A 114 -7.59 -10.90 9.99
CA VAL A 114 -8.62 -9.89 10.26
C VAL A 114 -8.91 -9.13 8.96
N PRO A 115 -10.17 -9.09 8.49
CA PRO A 115 -10.51 -8.45 7.23
C PRO A 115 -10.43 -6.91 7.33
N ALA A 116 -10.36 -6.24 6.18
CA ALA A 116 -10.11 -4.79 6.10
C ALA A 116 -11.20 -3.91 6.75
N HIS A 117 -12.40 -4.45 7.00
CA HIS A 117 -13.47 -3.76 7.72
C HIS A 117 -13.35 -3.88 9.25
N GLY A 118 -12.34 -4.60 9.73
CA GLY A 118 -12.06 -4.83 11.14
C GLY A 118 -12.47 -6.21 11.63
N PRO A 119 -12.20 -6.51 12.92
CA PRO A 119 -12.57 -7.75 13.57
C PRO A 119 -14.09 -7.91 13.54
N ASP A 120 -14.53 -9.14 13.30
CA ASP A 120 -15.92 -9.57 13.38
C ASP A 120 -16.16 -10.41 14.64
N HIS A 121 -17.39 -10.90 14.80
CA HIS A 121 -17.78 -11.76 15.92
C HIS A 121 -16.99 -13.08 16.04
N ASP A 122 -16.31 -13.50 14.96
CA ASP A 122 -15.49 -14.71 14.93
C ASP A 122 -14.02 -14.41 15.20
N THR A 123 -13.65 -13.13 15.32
CA THR A 123 -12.28 -12.70 15.54
C THR A 123 -11.88 -12.89 17.01
N PRO A 124 -10.84 -13.69 17.30
CA PRO A 124 -10.35 -13.87 18.67
C PRO A 124 -10.00 -12.54 19.32
N GLU A 125 -10.33 -12.38 20.60
CA GLU A 125 -10.16 -11.16 21.39
C GLU A 125 -8.74 -10.56 21.26
N LYS A 126 -7.72 -11.43 21.22
CA LYS A 126 -6.31 -11.03 21.02
C LYS A 126 -6.08 -10.20 19.74
N TYR A 127 -6.83 -10.44 18.67
CA TYR A 127 -6.73 -9.68 17.41
C TYR A 127 -7.65 -8.45 17.40
N THR A 128 -8.74 -8.48 18.16
CA THR A 128 -9.63 -7.33 18.37
C THR A 128 -8.94 -6.22 19.16
N ASP A 129 -8.15 -6.58 20.18
CA ASP A 129 -7.36 -5.62 20.97
C ASP A 129 -6.25 -4.98 20.14
N LEU A 130 -5.55 -5.78 19.34
CA LEU A 130 -4.55 -5.29 18.40
C LEU A 130 -5.17 -4.33 17.37
N TRP A 131 -6.31 -4.71 16.78
CA TRP A 131 -7.02 -3.85 15.83
C TRP A 131 -7.47 -2.53 16.47
N SER A 132 -7.99 -2.58 17.70
CA SER A 132 -8.41 -1.40 18.45
C SER A 132 -7.24 -0.48 18.75
N MET A 133 -6.09 -1.03 19.13
CA MET A 133 -4.85 -0.28 19.34
C MET A 133 -4.35 0.37 18.05
N PHE A 134 -4.33 -0.34 16.93
CA PHE A 134 -3.93 0.24 15.62
C PHE A 134 -4.87 1.33 15.17
N THR A 135 -6.18 1.12 15.32
CA THR A 135 -7.21 2.09 14.95
C THR A 135 -7.10 3.33 15.82
N CYS A 136 -6.90 3.16 17.13
CA CYS A 136 -6.72 4.26 18.07
C CYS A 136 -5.44 5.06 17.79
N LEU A 137 -4.32 4.40 17.52
CA LEU A 137 -3.06 5.06 17.12
C LEU A 137 -3.21 5.82 15.81
N PHE A 138 -3.92 5.26 14.84
CA PHE A 138 -4.18 5.92 13.56
C PHE A 138 -5.07 7.15 13.71
N TYR A 139 -6.15 7.06 14.48
CA TYR A 139 -7.03 8.21 14.75
C TYR A 139 -6.33 9.27 15.61
N ALA A 140 -5.60 8.89 16.66
CA ALA A 140 -4.86 9.83 17.49
C ALA A 140 -3.79 10.58 16.70
N TYR A 141 -3.12 9.91 15.76
CA TYR A 141 -2.16 10.55 14.85
C TYR A 141 -2.85 11.57 13.92
N ILE A 142 -4.05 11.25 13.42
CA ILE A 142 -4.82 12.17 12.56
C ILE A 142 -5.40 13.36 13.35
N THR A 143 -5.88 13.14 14.58
CA THR A 143 -6.54 14.19 15.39
C THR A 143 -5.54 15.10 16.11
N SER A 144 -4.37 14.60 16.50
CA SER A 144 -3.33 15.43 17.14
C SER A 144 -2.71 16.46 16.18
N ASP A 145 -2.76 16.20 14.87
CA ASP A 145 -2.31 17.14 13.83
C ASP A 145 -3.40 18.16 13.42
N CYS A 146 -4.65 18.01 13.88
CA CYS A 146 -5.73 18.98 13.63
C CYS A 146 -5.86 20.08 14.71
N THR A 147 -5.27 19.91 15.90
CA THR A 147 -5.45 20.86 17.03
C THR A 147 -4.27 21.79 17.30
N LEU A 148 -3.26 21.83 16.42
CA LEU A 148 -2.08 22.72 16.58
C LEU A 148 -1.95 23.78 15.47
N ASN A 149 -3.05 24.12 14.79
CA ASN A 149 -3.12 25.28 13.89
C ASN A 149 -4.52 25.94 13.94
N SER A 150 -4.92 26.41 15.13
CA SER A 150 -5.99 27.39 15.29
C SER A 150 -5.43 28.67 15.88
#